data_AF-A0A2T5BPB9-F1
#
_entry.id   AF-A0A2T5BPB9-F1
#
_cell.length_a   1.000
_cell.length_b   1.000
_cell.length_c   1.000
_cell.angle_alpha   90.00
_cell.angle_beta   90.00
_cell.angle_gamma   90.00
#
_symmetry.space_group_name_H-M   'P 1'
#
loop_
_entity.id
_entity.type
_entity.pdbx_description
1 polymer ?
#
loop_
_entity_poly.entity_id
_entity_poly.type
_entity_poly.pdbx_seq_one_letter_code
_entity_poly.pdbx_strand_id
1 'polypeptide(L)'
;MIDWSQVITADQKAAEIVEGARQAARARLSAWLENAGVPEVPVRERASWGAKEAAAVAWLAKTATPDQAAMIETEAALTGERARDLCAKIEQSARTFRHTAALAAGARRALAAALAHSETVADCEAAAEAVISAAAALDRT
;
A
#
# COMPACT_ATOMS: atom_id res chain seq x y z
N MET A 1 12.04 14.27 50.92
CA MET A 1 10.98 14.96 50.18
C MET A 1 10.68 14.12 48.96
N ILE A 2 9.50 13.47 48.92
CA ILE A 2 9.10 12.69 47.75
C ILE A 2 8.82 13.69 46.63
N ASP A 3 9.44 13.47 45.47
CA ASP A 3 9.16 14.27 44.27
C ASP A 3 7.86 13.78 43.64
N TRP A 4 6.77 14.47 43.98
CA TRP A 4 5.44 14.17 43.48
C TRP A 4 5.28 14.45 41.98
N SER A 5 6.25 15.09 41.33
CA SER A 5 6.26 15.27 39.87
C SER A 5 6.53 13.97 39.10
N GLN A 6 6.97 12.90 39.78
CA GLN A 6 7.17 11.57 39.20
C GLN A 6 6.03 10.58 39.48
N VAL A 7 4.95 11.01 40.12
CA VAL A 7 3.80 10.13 40.38
C VAL A 7 2.89 10.08 39.16
N ILE A 8 2.98 8.97 38.41
CA ILE A 8 2.07 8.65 37.32
C ILE A 8 0.71 8.26 37.91
N THR A 9 -0.35 8.94 37.49
CA THR A 9 -1.72 8.59 37.90
C THR A 9 -2.21 7.34 37.19
N ALA A 10 -3.22 6.68 37.76
CA ALA A 10 -3.88 5.54 37.09
C ALA A 10 -4.42 5.94 35.70
N ASP A 11 -4.94 7.16 35.56
CA ASP A 11 -5.47 7.69 34.31
C ASP A 11 -4.37 7.93 33.27
N GLN A 12 -3.20 8.46 33.69
CA GLN A 12 -2.04 8.62 32.82
C GLN A 12 -1.55 7.27 32.31
N LYS A 13 -1.48 6.27 33.20
CA LYS A 13 -1.10 4.90 32.83
C LYS A 13 -2.11 4.26 31.89
N ALA A 14 -3.41 4.49 32.11
CA ALA A 14 -4.46 4.02 31.21
C ALA A 14 -4.35 4.68 29.82
N ALA A 15 -4.10 5.99 29.76
CA ALA A 15 -3.91 6.71 28.51
C ALA A 15 -2.67 6.23 27.74
N GLU A 16 -1.55 5.97 28.42
CA GLU A 16 -0.34 5.40 27.82
C GLU A 16 -0.60 4.00 27.23
N ILE A 17 -1.33 3.15 27.96
CA ILE A 17 -1.71 1.80 27.49
C ILE A 17 -2.54 1.91 26.21
N VAL A 18 -3.52 2.83 26.17
CA VAL A 18 -4.38 3.02 24.99
C VAL A 18 -3.56 3.57 23.81
N GLU A 19 -2.65 4.52 24.03
CA GLU A 19 -1.79 5.01 22.95
C GLU A 19 -0.85 3.92 22.42
N GLY A 20 -0.30 3.08 23.30
CA GLY A 20 0.43 1.88 22.90
C GLY A 20 -0.41 0.95 22.03
N ALA A 21 -1.68 0.74 22.38
CA ALA A 21 -2.61 -0.06 21.57
C ALA A 21 -2.91 0.57 20.20
N ARG A 22 -3.03 1.91 20.11
CA ARG A 22 -3.17 2.61 18.82
C ARG A 22 -1.93 2.41 17.94
N GLN A 23 -0.72 2.47 18.51
CA GLN A 23 0.51 2.20 17.78
C GLN A 23 0.60 0.74 17.32
N ALA A 24 0.22 -0.22 18.17
CA ALA A 24 0.16 -1.62 17.80
C ALA A 24 -0.84 -1.90 16.68
N ALA A 25 -2.02 -1.26 16.71
CA ALA A 25 -3.03 -1.34 15.65
C ALA A 25 -2.47 -0.84 14.30
N ARG A 26 -1.77 0.30 14.29
CA ARG A 26 -1.10 0.83 13.09
C ARG A 26 -0.03 -0.12 12.57
N ALA A 27 0.81 -0.66 13.46
CA ALA A 27 1.85 -1.62 13.11
C ALA A 27 1.27 -2.91 12.52
N ARG A 28 0.16 -3.40 13.07
CA ARG A 28 -0.54 -4.58 12.56
C ARG A 28 -1.07 -4.38 11.15
N LEU A 29 -1.67 -3.21 10.86
CA LEU A 29 -2.09 -2.88 9.50
C LEU A 29 -0.89 -2.78 8.55
N SER A 30 0.20 -2.14 8.96
CA SER A 30 1.43 -2.07 8.15
C SER A 30 1.97 -3.45 7.82
N ALA A 31 2.09 -4.34 8.81
CA ALA A 31 2.54 -5.71 8.59
C ALA A 31 1.62 -6.49 7.64
N TRP A 32 0.30 -6.28 7.72
CA TRP A 32 -0.64 -6.86 6.77
C TRP A 32 -0.43 -6.32 5.34
N LEU A 33 -0.25 -5.01 5.18
CA LEU A 33 0.01 -4.36 3.89
C LEU A 33 1.36 -4.77 3.28
N GLU A 34 2.38 -4.98 4.11
CA GLU A 34 3.71 -5.43 3.66
C GLU A 34 3.68 -6.87 3.17
N ASN A 35 2.94 -7.75 3.88
CA ASN A 35 2.72 -9.12 3.44
C ASN A 35 1.89 -9.24 2.15
N ALA A 36 1.15 -8.21 1.77
CA ALA A 36 0.45 -8.15 0.48
C ALA A 36 1.40 -7.97 -0.72
N GLY A 37 2.69 -7.69 -0.47
CA GLY A 37 3.80 -8.02 -1.38
C GLY A 37 3.94 -7.16 -2.63
N VAL A 38 5.01 -6.35 -2.68
CA VAL A 38 5.73 -6.05 -3.92
C VAL A 38 7.20 -6.36 -3.62
N PRO A 39 7.89 -7.20 -4.39
CA PRO A 39 9.32 -7.44 -4.19
C PRO A 39 10.09 -6.13 -4.25
N GLU A 40 11.25 -6.06 -3.58
CA GLU A 40 12.05 -4.85 -3.59
C GLU A 40 12.56 -4.55 -5.01
N VAL A 41 11.96 -3.56 -5.65
CA VAL A 41 12.34 -3.12 -7.01
C VAL A 41 13.29 -1.93 -6.89
N PRO A 42 14.44 -1.90 -7.59
CA PRO A 42 15.34 -0.76 -7.59
C PRO A 42 14.63 0.57 -7.93
N VAL A 43 15.02 1.67 -7.27
CA VAL A 43 14.41 3.00 -7.47
C VAL A 43 14.35 3.40 -8.94
N ARG A 44 15.42 3.12 -9.70
CA ARG A 44 15.50 3.42 -11.14
C ARG A 44 14.42 2.70 -11.96
N GLU A 45 14.10 1.46 -11.59
CA GLU A 45 13.10 0.67 -12.30
C GLU A 45 11.72 1.23 -12.03
N ARG A 46 11.41 1.55 -10.76
CA ARG A 46 10.16 2.22 -10.37
C ARG A 46 9.96 3.57 -11.06
N ALA A 47 11.04 4.34 -11.19
CA ALA A 47 10.99 5.63 -11.88
C ALA A 47 10.61 5.50 -13.37
N SER A 48 10.90 4.36 -14.00
CA SER A 48 10.57 4.10 -15.40
C SER A 48 9.13 3.61 -15.63
N TRP A 49 8.44 3.13 -14.59
CA TRP A 49 7.14 2.47 -14.73
C TRP A 49 6.07 3.33 -15.39
N GLY A 50 5.96 4.62 -15.03
CA GLY A 50 4.98 5.51 -15.65
C GLY A 50 5.22 5.71 -17.15
N ALA A 51 6.49 5.78 -17.57
CA ALA A 51 6.85 5.89 -18.99
C ALA A 51 6.57 4.58 -19.73
N LYS A 52 6.91 3.43 -19.14
CA LYS A 52 6.62 2.10 -19.70
C LYS A 52 5.11 1.88 -19.85
N GLU A 53 4.31 2.27 -18.86
CA GLU A 53 2.84 2.20 -18.93
C GLU A 53 2.30 3.09 -20.06
N ALA A 54 2.71 4.36 -20.13
CA ALA A 54 2.25 5.27 -21.17
C ALA A 54 2.62 4.77 -22.58
N ALA A 55 3.83 4.22 -22.74
CA ALA A 55 4.26 3.60 -23.99
C ALA A 55 3.44 2.36 -24.34
N ALA A 56 3.18 1.48 -23.36
CA ALA A 56 2.37 0.27 -23.57
C ALA A 56 0.93 0.59 -23.99
N VAL A 57 0.29 1.57 -23.33
CA VAL A 57 -1.06 2.04 -23.68
C VAL A 57 -1.09 2.62 -25.09
N ALA A 58 -0.11 3.49 -25.42
CA ALA A 58 -0.02 4.08 -26.75
C ALA A 58 0.27 3.03 -27.84
N TRP A 59 1.09 2.01 -27.54
CA TRP A 59 1.39 0.92 -28.46
C TRP A 59 0.14 0.09 -28.77
N LEU A 60 -0.63 -0.29 -27.73
CA LEU A 60 -1.90 -1.01 -27.87
C LEU A 60 -2.94 -0.21 -28.65
N ALA A 61 -2.98 1.11 -28.46
CA ALA A 61 -3.86 2.03 -29.18
C ALA A 61 -3.39 2.37 -30.60
N LYS A 62 -2.19 1.90 -31.02
CA LYS A 62 -1.53 2.25 -32.29
C LYS A 62 -1.24 3.75 -32.43
N THR A 63 -1.01 4.44 -31.32
CA THR A 63 -0.67 5.87 -31.25
C THR A 63 0.72 6.12 -30.66
N ALA A 64 1.52 5.07 -30.46
CA ALA A 64 2.88 5.18 -29.94
C ALA A 64 3.76 6.03 -30.87
N THR A 65 4.58 6.89 -30.27
CA THR A 65 5.68 7.54 -31.00
C THR A 65 6.75 6.50 -31.38
N PRO A 66 7.64 6.80 -32.35
CA PRO A 66 8.75 5.90 -32.68
C PRO A 66 9.60 5.52 -31.46
N ASP A 67 9.85 6.47 -30.55
CA ASP A 67 10.64 6.22 -29.34
C ASP A 67 9.90 5.30 -28.36
N GLN A 68 8.58 5.47 -28.20
CA GLN A 68 7.76 4.57 -27.38
C GLN A 68 7.72 3.16 -27.96
N ALA A 69 7.57 3.04 -29.27
CA ALA A 69 7.62 1.75 -29.95
C ALA A 69 9.00 1.10 -29.76
N ALA A 70 10.09 1.83 -29.99
CA ALA A 70 11.45 1.32 -29.80
C ALA A 70 11.72 0.87 -28.35
N MET A 71 11.21 1.60 -27.36
CA MET A 71 11.29 1.20 -25.95
C MET A 71 10.60 -0.14 -25.71
N ILE A 72 9.36 -0.31 -26.18
CA ILE A 72 8.60 -1.56 -26.01
C ILE A 72 9.27 -2.72 -26.74
N GLU A 73 9.69 -2.52 -27.99
CA GLU A 73 10.35 -3.57 -28.78
C GLU A 73 11.70 -3.99 -28.16
N THR A 74 12.45 -3.03 -27.61
CA THR A 74 13.70 -3.31 -26.89
C THR A 74 13.45 -4.14 -25.64
N GLU A 75 12.48 -3.76 -24.81
CA GLU A 75 12.12 -4.50 -23.61
C GLU A 75 11.61 -5.90 -23.96
N ALA A 76 10.77 -6.02 -24.99
CA ALA A 76 10.23 -7.28 -25.48
C ALA A 76 11.35 -8.22 -25.97
N ALA A 77 12.33 -7.67 -26.69
CA ALA A 77 13.51 -8.43 -27.12
C ALA A 77 14.38 -8.89 -25.94
N LEU A 78 14.53 -8.05 -24.91
CA LEU A 78 15.27 -8.40 -23.69
C LEU A 78 14.60 -9.52 -22.89
N THR A 79 13.27 -9.53 -22.81
CA THR A 79 12.51 -10.55 -22.07
C THR A 79 12.14 -11.78 -22.90
N GLY A 80 12.37 -11.74 -24.22
CA GLY A 80 11.98 -12.80 -25.15
C GLY A 80 10.46 -12.89 -25.35
N GLU A 81 9.73 -11.81 -25.08
CA GLU A 81 8.29 -11.73 -25.19
C GLU A 81 7.87 -11.08 -26.51
N ARG A 82 6.60 -11.27 -26.90
CA ARG A 82 6.01 -10.46 -27.96
C ARG A 82 5.65 -9.09 -27.38
N ALA A 83 5.92 -8.01 -28.10
CA ALA A 83 5.58 -6.64 -27.70
C ALA A 83 4.12 -6.50 -27.23
N ARG A 84 3.17 -7.15 -27.92
CA ARG A 84 1.75 -7.16 -27.51
C ARG A 84 1.51 -7.77 -26.13
N ASP A 85 2.16 -8.89 -25.83
CA ASP A 85 1.98 -9.59 -24.55
C ASP A 85 2.63 -8.80 -23.42
N LEU A 86 3.81 -8.21 -23.68
CA LEU A 86 4.49 -7.32 -22.75
C LEU A 86 3.62 -6.10 -22.42
N CYS A 87 3.06 -5.42 -23.42
CA CYS A 87 2.18 -4.27 -23.20
C CYS A 87 0.97 -4.63 -22.35
N ALA A 88 0.33 -5.77 -22.62
CA ALA A 88 -0.81 -6.24 -21.83
C ALA A 88 -0.41 -6.55 -20.37
N LYS A 89 0.77 -7.13 -20.15
CA LYS A 89 1.32 -7.36 -18.80
C LYS A 89 1.64 -6.07 -18.07
N ILE A 90 2.21 -5.08 -18.75
CA ILE A 90 2.50 -3.76 -18.17
C ILE A 90 1.19 -3.09 -17.75
N GLU A 91 0.19 -3.06 -18.63
CA GLU A 91 -1.11 -2.46 -18.31
C GLU A 91 -1.78 -3.17 -17.12
N GLN A 92 -1.81 -4.51 -17.13
CA GLN A 92 -2.36 -5.28 -16.03
C GLN A 92 -1.62 -5.03 -14.72
N SER A 93 -0.29 -5.02 -14.74
CA SER A 93 0.53 -4.74 -13.56
C SER A 93 0.30 -3.34 -13.02
N ALA A 94 0.17 -2.33 -13.89
CA ALA A 94 -0.12 -0.97 -13.49
C ALA A 94 -1.52 -0.83 -12.86
N ARG A 95 -2.52 -1.54 -13.39
CA ARG A 95 -3.87 -1.63 -12.81
C ARG A 95 -3.84 -2.28 -11.43
N THR A 96 -3.18 -3.44 -11.30
CA THR A 96 -3.01 -4.13 -10.01
C THR A 96 -2.31 -3.23 -9.00
N PHE A 97 -1.21 -2.57 -9.39
CA PHE A 97 -0.49 -1.65 -8.51
C PHE A 97 -1.39 -0.50 -8.02
N ARG A 98 -2.13 0.15 -8.92
CA ARG A 98 -3.06 1.23 -8.53
C ARG A 98 -4.14 0.73 -7.58
N HIS A 99 -4.69 -0.46 -7.83
CA HIS A 99 -5.69 -1.08 -6.97
C HIS A 99 -5.13 -1.31 -5.56
N THR A 100 -3.98 -1.99 -5.44
CA THR A 100 -3.32 -2.25 -4.15
C THR A 100 -2.94 -0.95 -3.43
N ALA A 101 -2.43 0.06 -4.16
CA ALA A 101 -2.09 1.36 -3.59
C ALA A 101 -3.34 2.09 -3.06
N ALA A 102 -4.45 2.03 -3.78
CA ALA A 102 -5.72 2.60 -3.36
C ALA A 102 -6.29 1.90 -2.13
N LEU A 103 -6.25 0.56 -2.09
CA LEU A 103 -6.63 -0.24 -0.91
C LEU A 103 -5.77 0.14 0.30
N ALA A 104 -4.45 0.19 0.15
CA ALA A 104 -3.54 0.56 1.23
C ALA A 104 -3.81 1.97 1.76
N ALA A 105 -4.01 2.95 0.88
CA ALA A 105 -4.35 4.31 1.28
C ALA A 105 -5.72 4.38 1.96
N GLY A 106 -6.71 3.64 1.46
CA GLY A 106 -8.05 3.53 2.04
C GLY A 106 -8.03 2.93 3.45
N ALA A 107 -7.37 1.78 3.61
CA ALA A 107 -7.25 1.10 4.90
C ALA A 107 -6.54 1.96 5.95
N ARG A 108 -5.46 2.67 5.58
CA ARG A 108 -4.76 3.59 6.50
C ARG A 108 -5.67 4.72 6.97
N ARG A 109 -6.45 5.33 6.07
CA ARG A 109 -7.41 6.38 6.41
C ARG A 109 -8.54 5.85 7.30
N ALA A 110 -9.08 4.68 6.98
CA ALA A 110 -10.14 4.04 7.76
C ALA A 110 -9.68 3.72 9.19
N LEU A 111 -8.48 3.16 9.34
CA LEU A 111 -7.91 2.89 10.66
C LEU A 111 -7.66 4.16 11.45
N ALA A 112 -7.09 5.20 10.82
CA ALA A 112 -6.88 6.49 11.48
C ALA A 112 -8.19 7.09 12.01
N ALA A 113 -9.27 7.00 11.23
CA ALA A 113 -10.59 7.46 11.64
C ALA A 113 -11.17 6.62 12.79
N ALA A 114 -11.03 5.29 12.74
CA ALA A 114 -11.51 4.41 13.79
C ALA A 114 -10.77 4.63 15.13
N LEU A 115 -9.44 4.79 15.08
CA LEU A 115 -8.60 5.02 16.27
C LEU A 115 -8.83 6.39 16.93
N ALA A 116 -9.35 7.37 16.20
CA ALA A 116 -9.65 8.70 16.74
C ALA A 116 -10.74 8.67 17.82
N HIS A 117 -11.57 7.62 17.83
CA HIS A 117 -12.65 7.43 18.80
C HIS A 117 -12.40 6.24 19.75
N SER A 118 -11.24 5.59 19.67
CA SER A 118 -10.91 4.45 20.53
C SER A 118 -10.44 4.93 21.91
N GLU A 119 -11.13 4.47 22.95
CA GLU A 119 -10.85 4.82 24.34
C GLU A 119 -10.20 3.66 25.10
N THR A 120 -10.28 2.44 24.55
CA THR A 120 -9.74 1.23 25.19
C THR A 120 -8.81 0.46 24.26
N VAL A 121 -8.03 -0.46 24.84
CA VAL A 121 -7.21 -1.42 24.08
C VAL A 121 -8.09 -2.27 23.16
N ALA A 122 -9.23 -2.74 23.67
CA ALA A 122 -10.17 -3.56 22.92
C ALA A 122 -10.73 -2.81 21.69
N ASP A 123 -11.01 -1.51 21.81
CA ASP A 123 -11.46 -0.69 20.68
C ASP A 123 -10.39 -0.59 19.60
N CYS A 124 -9.12 -0.42 20.00
CA CYS A 124 -7.99 -0.34 19.08
C CYS A 124 -7.78 -1.66 18.33
N GLU A 125 -7.88 -2.79 19.03
CA GLU A 125 -7.77 -4.13 18.44
C GLU A 125 -8.93 -4.43 17.49
N ALA A 126 -10.16 -4.11 17.90
CA ALA A 126 -11.35 -4.27 17.08
C ALA A 126 -11.30 -3.39 15.82
N ALA A 127 -10.81 -2.15 15.94
CA ALA A 127 -10.61 -1.26 14.80
C ALA A 127 -9.62 -1.83 13.78
N ALA A 128 -8.47 -2.35 14.25
CA ALA A 128 -7.49 -2.99 13.37
C ALA A 128 -8.07 -4.21 12.66
N GLU A 129 -8.73 -5.10 13.40
CA GLU A 129 -9.34 -6.31 12.85
C GLU A 129 -10.40 -6.01 11.80
N ALA A 130 -11.32 -5.07 12.09
CA ALA A 130 -12.39 -4.69 11.19
C ALA A 130 -11.85 -4.10 9.88
N VAL A 131 -10.84 -3.20 9.96
CA VAL A 131 -10.23 -2.59 8.77
C VAL A 131 -9.46 -3.61 7.94
N ILE A 132 -8.67 -4.49 8.57
CA ILE A 132 -7.91 -5.53 7.87
C ILE A 132 -8.87 -6.50 7.18
N SER A 133 -9.91 -6.96 7.88
CA SER A 133 -10.93 -7.85 7.32
C SER A 133 -11.66 -7.22 6.14
N ALA A 134 -12.05 -5.94 6.25
CA ALA A 134 -12.69 -5.22 5.16
C ALA A 134 -11.76 -5.04 3.95
N ALA A 135 -10.50 -4.68 4.17
CA ALA A 135 -9.51 -4.52 3.11
C ALA A 135 -9.22 -5.86 2.40
N ALA A 136 -9.09 -6.96 3.16
CA ALA A 136 -8.90 -8.30 2.61
C ALA A 136 -10.13 -8.85 1.85
N ALA A 137 -11.33 -8.35 2.13
CA ALA A 137 -12.53 -8.67 1.35
C ALA A 137 -12.51 -7.95 -0.01
N LEU A 138 -12.07 -6.69 -0.05
CA LEU A 138 -11.99 -5.89 -1.27
C LEU A 138 -10.85 -6.29 -2.21
N ASP A 139 -9.77 -6.86 -1.68
CA ASP A 139 -8.64 -7.36 -2.50
C ASP A 139 -9.00 -8.65 -3.28
N ARG A 140 -10.09 -9.33 -2.90
CA ARG A 140 -10.55 -10.59 -3.53
C ARG A 140 -11.59 -10.38 -4.64
N THR A 141 -11.99 -9.14 -4.92
CA THR A 141 -13.00 -8.78 -5.94
C THR A 141 -12.35 -8.19 -7.18
#